data_AF-A0A7S3STD6-F1
#
_entry.id   AF-A0A7S3STD6-F1
#
_cell.length_a   1.000
_cell.length_b   1.000
_cell.length_c   1.000
_cell.angle_alpha   90.00
_cell.angle_beta   90.00
_cell.angle_gamma   90.00
#
_symmetry.space_group_name_H-M   'P 1'
#
loop_
_entity.id
_entity.type
_entity.pdbx_description
1 polymer ?
#
loop_
_entity_poly.entity_id
_entity_poly.type
_entity_poly.pdbx_seq_one_letter_code
_entity_poly.pdbx_strand_id
1 'polypeptide(L)'
;MVAKKETQGAAKRGMVSAAEAAKILTEKLAKEKTNGTSYKPETFMVLTRWTDKTRVKYGPNPKRPGSKSYPRYEKYSKAKTVGEAISLGAYPADLLWDFERGFYKVVGGPVREEPIDIYRAKAEGTPLTQTDEMLGRWVMRELCRELGTDQATLSKEASPSESGVVRALRLLADREAANVLTRTQGKIANADLLQCLRRWCFGKNPNRVNVMPDGKSYVNSDTVGLNCDRIGSVHATHATLQYPNVMKLMTRWMRERQPAEFGETQFPFTSVNMNFGYGAKRHRDGNNIGLSMLAGFGEYQGGELYHWPDDDKSLTCEAMPAKGRFQIDISKDLLLFDGHRCHEVAPFTGERYSLVWFTMTRYWKA
;
A
#
# COMPACT_ATOMS: atom_id res chain seq x y z
N MET A 1 30.76 26.15 -36.00
CA MET A 1 30.26 24.79 -35.72
C MET A 1 30.89 24.31 -34.43
N VAL A 2 30.13 24.30 -33.33
CA VAL A 2 30.55 23.67 -32.07
C VAL A 2 29.36 22.84 -31.61
N ALA A 3 29.57 21.53 -31.55
CA ALA A 3 28.54 20.53 -31.35
C ALA A 3 27.89 20.67 -29.95
N LYS A 4 26.57 20.83 -29.92
CA LYS A 4 25.76 20.63 -28.71
C LYS A 4 25.81 19.15 -28.35
N LYS A 5 26.51 18.80 -27.26
CA LYS A 5 26.32 17.53 -26.58
C LYS A 5 24.95 17.56 -25.90
N GLU A 6 24.00 16.81 -26.44
CA GLU A 6 22.79 16.43 -25.74
C GLU A 6 23.16 15.59 -24.52
N THR A 7 23.08 16.18 -23.33
CA THR A 7 23.03 15.42 -22.09
C THR A 7 21.67 14.73 -22.01
N GLN A 8 21.66 13.42 -22.26
CA GLN A 8 20.55 12.54 -21.93
C GLN A 8 20.24 12.67 -20.44
N GLY A 9 19.14 13.36 -20.14
CA GLY A 9 18.67 13.62 -18.78
C GLY A 9 18.17 12.35 -18.10
N ALA A 10 18.91 11.98 -17.05
CA ALA A 10 18.55 11.22 -15.85
C ALA A 10 17.19 10.51 -15.81
N ALA A 11 17.27 9.21 -15.51
CA ALA A 11 16.16 8.32 -15.22
C ALA A 11 15.15 8.92 -14.21
N LYS A 12 13.95 9.25 -14.68
CA LYS A 12 12.76 9.46 -13.84
C LYS A 12 12.38 8.13 -13.16
N ARG A 13 12.91 7.85 -11.97
CA ARG A 13 12.54 6.69 -11.15
C ARG A 13 12.30 7.14 -9.71
N GLY A 14 11.03 7.36 -9.37
CA GLY A 14 10.62 7.80 -8.04
C GLY A 14 9.19 7.42 -7.64
N MET A 15 8.44 6.78 -8.51
CA MET A 15 7.22 6.05 -8.13
C MET A 15 7.15 4.75 -8.89
N VAL A 16 6.85 3.70 -8.16
CA VAL A 16 6.16 2.57 -8.74
C VAL A 16 4.80 3.12 -9.20
N SER A 17 4.52 3.14 -10.50
CA SER A 17 3.16 3.50 -10.96
C SER A 17 2.15 2.57 -10.30
N ALA A 18 0.88 2.96 -10.12
CA ALA A 18 -0.07 2.01 -9.53
C ALA A 18 -0.16 0.70 -10.34
N ALA A 19 0.09 0.78 -11.65
CA ALA A 19 0.25 -0.39 -12.52
C ALA A 19 1.48 -1.22 -12.18
N GLU A 20 2.63 -0.58 -11.92
CA GLU A 20 3.84 -1.28 -11.48
C GLU A 20 3.68 -1.82 -10.04
N ALA A 21 2.88 -1.18 -9.18
CA ALA A 21 2.64 -1.59 -7.80
C ALA A 21 1.69 -2.78 -7.76
N ALA A 22 0.64 -2.73 -8.59
CA ALA A 22 -0.22 -3.86 -8.87
C ALA A 22 0.56 -5.02 -9.49
N LYS A 23 1.51 -4.75 -10.40
CA LYS A 23 2.40 -5.76 -11.00
C LYS A 23 3.35 -6.38 -9.98
N ILE A 24 3.97 -5.61 -9.10
CA ILE A 24 4.83 -6.12 -8.04
C ILE A 24 4.03 -6.98 -7.05
N LEU A 25 2.86 -6.51 -6.62
CA LEU A 25 1.95 -7.28 -5.79
C LEU A 25 1.51 -8.57 -6.52
N THR A 26 1.28 -8.49 -7.83
CA THR A 26 0.93 -9.63 -8.71
C THR A 26 2.04 -10.67 -8.81
N GLU A 27 3.26 -10.25 -9.14
CA GLU A 27 4.41 -11.14 -9.29
C GLU A 27 4.75 -11.85 -7.99
N LYS A 28 4.51 -11.19 -6.85
CA LYS A 28 4.71 -11.80 -5.54
C LYS A 28 3.61 -12.77 -5.14
N LEU A 29 2.33 -12.41 -5.33
CA LEU A 29 1.23 -13.35 -5.07
C LEU A 29 1.39 -14.65 -5.86
N ALA A 30 1.93 -14.58 -7.09
CA ALA A 30 2.23 -15.75 -7.91
C ALA A 30 3.40 -16.63 -7.38
N LYS A 31 4.28 -16.11 -6.52
CA LYS A 31 5.43 -16.84 -5.94
C LYS A 31 5.08 -17.53 -4.61
N GLU A 32 4.09 -17.04 -3.88
CA GLU A 32 3.69 -17.59 -2.59
C GLU A 32 2.71 -18.78 -2.76
N LYS A 33 3.13 -20.01 -2.38
CA LYS A 33 2.23 -21.18 -2.40
C LYS A 33 1.04 -20.97 -1.47
N THR A 34 -0.18 -21.08 -1.99
CA THR A 34 -1.41 -21.04 -1.19
C THR A 34 -1.75 -22.42 -0.61
N ASN A 35 -1.91 -22.52 0.71
CA ASN A 35 -2.52 -23.67 1.37
C ASN A 35 -3.98 -23.36 1.68
N GLY A 36 -4.92 -24.18 1.19
CA GLY A 36 -6.36 -24.05 1.48
C GLY A 36 -7.25 -23.67 0.29
N THR A 37 -8.55 -23.48 0.59
CA THR A 37 -9.63 -23.17 -0.36
C THR A 37 -10.11 -21.72 -0.29
N SER A 38 -9.62 -20.92 0.66
CA SER A 38 -9.89 -19.49 0.79
C SER A 38 -8.88 -18.64 0.01
N TYR A 39 -9.32 -17.46 -0.47
CA TYR A 39 -8.48 -16.51 -1.20
C TYR A 39 -7.78 -15.54 -0.24
N LYS A 40 -6.60 -15.07 -0.63
CA LYS A 40 -5.88 -14.03 0.09
C LYS A 40 -6.59 -12.67 -0.02
N PRO A 41 -6.72 -11.88 1.06
CA PRO A 41 -7.32 -10.54 0.99
C PRO A 41 -6.70 -9.62 -0.08
N GLU A 42 -5.39 -9.73 -0.27
CA GLU A 42 -4.61 -9.00 -1.27
C GLU A 42 -5.03 -9.36 -2.70
N THR A 43 -5.50 -10.60 -2.92
CA THR A 43 -6.02 -11.02 -4.22
C THR A 43 -7.34 -10.30 -4.56
N PHE A 44 -8.20 -10.03 -3.57
CA PHE A 44 -9.39 -9.19 -3.78
C PHE A 44 -9.00 -7.75 -4.18
N MET A 45 -7.95 -7.19 -3.55
CA MET A 45 -7.41 -5.87 -3.91
C MET A 45 -6.90 -5.82 -5.35
N VAL A 46 -6.19 -6.86 -5.79
CA VAL A 46 -5.65 -6.92 -7.15
C VAL A 46 -6.77 -7.08 -8.17
N LEU A 47 -7.71 -8.01 -7.94
CA LEU A 47 -8.79 -8.30 -8.88
C LEU A 47 -9.69 -7.09 -9.14
N THR A 48 -10.03 -6.36 -8.08
CA THR A 48 -10.87 -5.14 -8.17
C THR A 48 -10.16 -3.98 -8.87
N ARG A 49 -8.85 -4.09 -9.11
CA ARG A 49 -8.10 -3.13 -9.92
C ARG A 49 -8.07 -3.50 -11.40
N TRP A 50 -8.42 -4.73 -11.78
CA TRP A 50 -8.43 -5.10 -13.19
C TRP A 50 -9.60 -4.49 -13.93
N THR A 51 -9.35 -4.15 -15.19
CA THR A 51 -10.32 -3.67 -16.16
C THR A 51 -10.59 -4.76 -17.20
N ASP A 52 -11.63 -4.59 -18.02
CA ASP A 52 -11.89 -5.43 -19.19
C ASP A 52 -10.68 -5.56 -20.13
N LYS A 53 -9.84 -4.54 -20.19
CA LYS A 53 -8.65 -4.42 -21.05
C LYS A 53 -7.34 -4.83 -20.36
N THR A 54 -7.35 -5.21 -19.08
CA THR A 54 -6.16 -5.73 -18.40
C THR A 54 -5.68 -6.98 -19.13
N ARG A 55 -4.42 -6.98 -19.59
CA ARG A 55 -3.88 -8.05 -20.44
C ARG A 55 -3.37 -9.21 -19.59
N VAL A 56 -3.72 -10.42 -20.01
CA VAL A 56 -3.37 -11.67 -19.33
C VAL A 56 -2.71 -12.65 -20.29
N LYS A 57 -1.85 -13.52 -19.76
CA LYS A 57 -1.24 -14.63 -20.49
C LYS A 57 -1.36 -15.91 -19.66
N TYR A 58 -2.16 -16.85 -20.14
CA TYR A 58 -2.34 -18.17 -19.53
C TYR A 58 -1.21 -19.13 -19.92
N GLY A 59 -0.95 -20.10 -19.04
CA GLY A 59 -0.10 -21.25 -19.32
C GLY A 59 -0.89 -22.45 -19.89
N PRO A 60 -0.22 -23.59 -20.08
CA PRO A 60 -0.87 -24.87 -20.36
C PRO A 60 -1.87 -25.22 -19.25
N ASN A 61 -2.96 -25.92 -19.59
CA ASN A 61 -4.03 -26.26 -18.65
C ASN A 61 -3.50 -27.09 -17.45
N PRO A 62 -3.42 -26.51 -16.24
CA PRO A 62 -2.92 -27.20 -15.07
C PRO A 62 -4.05 -27.88 -14.28
N LYS A 63 -5.31 -27.77 -14.75
CA LYS A 63 -6.47 -28.38 -14.09
C LYS A 63 -6.44 -29.89 -14.30
N ARG A 64 -6.95 -30.63 -13.31
CA ARG A 64 -7.08 -32.09 -13.40
C ARG A 64 -8.15 -32.45 -14.45
N PRO A 65 -7.86 -33.33 -15.43
CA PRO A 65 -8.86 -33.87 -16.35
C PRO A 65 -10.06 -34.45 -15.59
N GLY A 66 -11.28 -34.17 -16.06
CA GLY A 66 -12.54 -34.55 -15.41
C GLY A 66 -13.02 -33.64 -14.27
N SER A 67 -12.22 -32.64 -13.84
CA SER A 67 -12.70 -31.63 -12.87
C SER A 67 -13.64 -30.62 -13.52
N LYS A 68 -14.54 -30.02 -12.73
CA LYS A 68 -15.50 -29.00 -13.22
C LYS A 68 -14.82 -27.79 -13.86
N SER A 69 -13.60 -27.43 -13.45
CA SER A 69 -12.85 -26.27 -13.96
C SER A 69 -12.03 -26.58 -15.21
N TYR A 70 -11.74 -27.86 -15.49
CA TYR A 70 -10.98 -28.27 -16.68
C TYR A 70 -11.58 -27.75 -18.00
N PRO A 71 -12.86 -28.02 -18.33
CA PRO A 71 -13.43 -27.56 -19.60
C PRO A 71 -13.63 -26.04 -19.65
N ARG A 72 -13.69 -25.34 -18.51
CA ARG A 72 -13.72 -23.87 -18.49
C ARG A 72 -12.34 -23.31 -18.82
N TYR A 73 -11.29 -23.83 -18.18
CA TYR A 73 -9.91 -23.38 -18.41
C TYR A 73 -9.51 -23.55 -19.88
N GLU A 74 -9.86 -24.66 -20.55
CA GLU A 74 -9.59 -24.84 -21.99
C GLU A 74 -10.21 -23.76 -22.88
N LYS A 75 -11.30 -23.13 -22.44
CA LYS A 75 -11.94 -22.03 -23.15
C LYS A 75 -11.26 -20.70 -22.84
N TYR A 76 -11.27 -20.29 -21.57
CA TYR A 76 -10.80 -18.95 -21.20
C TYR A 76 -9.28 -18.80 -21.23
N SER A 77 -8.50 -19.89 -21.22
CA SER A 77 -7.03 -19.80 -21.35
C SER A 77 -6.55 -19.23 -22.69
N LYS A 78 -7.45 -19.13 -23.68
CA LYS A 78 -7.20 -18.46 -24.96
C LYS A 78 -7.32 -16.94 -24.88
N ALA A 79 -7.86 -16.41 -23.78
CA ALA A 79 -8.06 -14.98 -23.58
C ALA A 79 -6.73 -14.22 -23.49
N LYS A 80 -6.74 -13.00 -24.05
CA LYS A 80 -5.66 -12.02 -23.96
C LYS A 80 -5.95 -10.90 -22.98
N THR A 81 -7.21 -10.75 -22.56
CA THR A 81 -7.61 -9.80 -21.52
C THR A 81 -8.54 -10.43 -20.48
N VAL A 82 -8.66 -9.78 -19.32
CA VAL A 82 -9.61 -10.18 -18.27
C VAL A 82 -11.05 -10.17 -18.80
N GLY A 83 -11.42 -9.18 -19.61
CA GLY A 83 -12.74 -9.12 -20.25
C GLY A 83 -12.99 -10.31 -21.19
N GLU A 84 -12.02 -10.66 -22.04
CA GLU A 84 -12.12 -11.84 -22.91
C GLU A 84 -12.23 -13.13 -22.09
N ALA A 85 -11.48 -13.27 -21.01
CA ALA A 85 -11.53 -14.45 -20.15
C ALA A 85 -12.94 -14.64 -19.57
N ILE A 86 -13.55 -13.55 -19.10
CA ILE A 86 -14.93 -13.52 -18.60
C ILE A 86 -15.92 -13.89 -19.71
N SER A 87 -15.80 -13.30 -20.90
CA SER A 87 -16.66 -13.62 -22.05
C SER A 87 -16.53 -15.08 -22.50
N LEU A 88 -15.36 -15.69 -22.33
CA LEU A 88 -15.10 -17.11 -22.59
C LEU A 88 -15.53 -18.05 -21.45
N GLY A 89 -16.15 -17.52 -20.39
CA GLY A 89 -16.76 -18.29 -19.32
C GLY A 89 -15.89 -18.46 -18.06
N ALA A 90 -14.85 -17.63 -17.86
CA ALA A 90 -14.16 -17.55 -16.58
C ALA A 90 -15.08 -16.95 -15.52
N TYR A 91 -15.21 -17.61 -14.37
CA TYR A 91 -15.82 -16.99 -13.19
C TYR A 91 -14.79 -16.14 -12.44
N PRO A 92 -15.22 -15.14 -11.64
CA PRO A 92 -14.31 -14.40 -10.78
C PRO A 92 -13.46 -15.35 -9.91
N ALA A 93 -14.08 -16.38 -9.33
CA ALA A 93 -13.38 -17.43 -8.58
C ALA A 93 -12.28 -18.15 -9.38
N ASP A 94 -12.51 -18.41 -10.69
CA ASP A 94 -11.47 -19.01 -11.55
C ASP A 94 -10.30 -18.03 -11.70
N LEU A 95 -10.57 -16.74 -11.92
CA LEU A 95 -9.55 -15.70 -12.05
C LEU A 95 -8.69 -15.55 -10.79
N LEU A 96 -9.28 -15.56 -9.58
CA LEU A 96 -8.49 -15.51 -8.34
C LEU A 96 -7.67 -16.78 -8.14
N TRP A 97 -8.32 -17.95 -8.26
CA TRP A 97 -7.69 -19.23 -8.00
C TRP A 97 -6.48 -19.45 -8.90
N ASP A 98 -6.64 -19.14 -10.19
CA ASP A 98 -5.63 -19.32 -11.21
C ASP A 98 -4.49 -18.32 -11.04
N PHE A 99 -4.80 -17.11 -10.61
CA PHE A 99 -3.82 -16.07 -10.35
C PHE A 99 -2.92 -16.42 -9.17
N GLU A 100 -3.51 -16.81 -8.03
CA GLU A 100 -2.77 -17.19 -6.83
C GLU A 100 -1.87 -18.42 -7.03
N ARG A 101 -2.18 -19.27 -8.02
CA ARG A 101 -1.40 -20.47 -8.36
C ARG A 101 -0.48 -20.28 -9.57
N GLY A 102 -0.41 -19.06 -10.11
CA GLY A 102 0.45 -18.73 -11.24
C GLY A 102 0.05 -19.40 -12.56
N PHE A 103 -1.20 -19.81 -12.71
CA PHE A 103 -1.73 -20.44 -13.93
C PHE A 103 -1.88 -19.43 -15.08
N TYR A 104 -1.86 -18.14 -14.78
CA TYR A 104 -1.65 -17.07 -15.74
C TYR A 104 -0.93 -15.90 -15.09
N LYS A 105 -0.51 -14.93 -15.91
CA LYS A 105 0.14 -13.70 -15.48
C LYS A 105 -0.57 -12.49 -16.07
N VAL A 106 -0.64 -11.40 -15.31
CA VAL A 106 -0.96 -10.08 -15.86
C VAL A 106 0.27 -9.59 -16.60
N VAL A 107 0.14 -9.32 -17.90
CA VAL A 107 1.26 -8.96 -18.79
C VAL A 107 1.19 -7.53 -19.31
N GLY A 108 0.27 -6.72 -18.76
CA GLY A 108 0.15 -5.30 -19.05
C GLY A 108 -1.30 -4.86 -19.25
N GLY A 109 -1.50 -3.80 -20.03
CA GLY A 109 -2.81 -3.17 -20.20
C GLY A 109 -3.22 -2.30 -19.01
N PRO A 110 -4.35 -1.59 -19.12
CA PRO A 110 -4.82 -0.71 -18.06
C PRO A 110 -5.23 -1.49 -16.81
N VAL A 111 -4.79 -1.02 -15.66
CA VAL A 111 -5.21 -1.43 -14.33
C VAL A 111 -5.49 -0.18 -13.51
N ARG A 112 -6.52 -0.25 -12.68
CA ARG A 112 -6.93 0.86 -11.82
C ARG A 112 -5.92 1.07 -10.71
N GLU A 113 -5.84 2.31 -10.30
CA GLU A 113 -4.99 2.70 -9.18
C GLU A 113 -5.62 2.37 -7.83
N GLU A 114 -6.94 2.22 -7.77
CA GLU A 114 -7.72 1.83 -6.59
C GLU A 114 -8.69 0.69 -6.94
N PRO A 115 -9.08 -0.14 -5.97
CA PRO A 115 -10.19 -1.08 -6.10
C PRO A 115 -11.45 -0.39 -6.63
N ILE A 116 -12.10 -0.98 -7.63
CA ILE A 116 -13.42 -0.51 -8.08
C ILE A 116 -14.46 -0.76 -6.98
N ASP A 117 -15.18 0.30 -6.61
CA ASP A 117 -16.42 0.20 -5.85
C ASP A 117 -17.59 0.46 -6.78
N ILE A 118 -18.25 -0.61 -7.21
CA ILE A 118 -19.32 -0.53 -8.20
C ILE A 118 -20.59 0.17 -7.67
N TYR A 119 -20.77 0.24 -6.35
CA TYR A 119 -21.94 0.89 -5.75
C TYR A 119 -21.72 2.40 -5.74
N ARG A 120 -20.52 2.82 -5.33
CA ARG A 120 -20.09 4.21 -5.45
C ARG A 120 -20.09 4.68 -6.90
N ALA A 121 -19.51 3.89 -7.81
CA ALA A 121 -19.47 4.22 -9.23
C ALA A 121 -20.87 4.42 -9.82
N LYS A 122 -21.85 3.58 -9.44
CA LYS A 122 -23.25 3.76 -9.85
C LYS A 122 -23.87 5.03 -9.28
N ALA A 123 -23.64 5.32 -8.00
CA ALA A 123 -24.15 6.54 -7.37
C ALA A 123 -23.57 7.81 -8.01
N GLU A 124 -22.32 7.75 -8.47
CA GLU A 124 -21.63 8.86 -9.15
C GLU A 124 -21.86 8.89 -10.68
N GLY A 125 -22.66 7.97 -11.24
CA GLY A 125 -22.91 7.89 -12.68
C GLY A 125 -21.69 7.49 -13.52
N THR A 126 -20.67 6.88 -12.90
CA THR A 126 -19.47 6.39 -13.59
C THR A 126 -19.82 5.15 -14.42
N PRO A 127 -19.50 5.12 -15.73
CA PRO A 127 -19.75 3.96 -16.59
C PRO A 127 -19.02 2.71 -16.09
N LEU A 128 -19.74 1.58 -16.03
CA LEU A 128 -19.21 0.29 -15.63
C LEU A 128 -19.26 -0.70 -16.79
N THR A 129 -18.18 -1.43 -17.01
CA THR A 129 -18.18 -2.56 -17.95
C THR A 129 -18.82 -3.79 -17.33
N GLN A 130 -19.17 -4.79 -18.15
CA GLN A 130 -19.61 -6.10 -17.64
C GLN A 130 -18.56 -6.74 -16.73
N THR A 131 -17.27 -6.54 -17.03
CA THR A 131 -16.15 -7.02 -16.20
C THR A 131 -16.21 -6.39 -14.82
N ASP A 132 -16.38 -5.06 -14.76
CA ASP A 132 -16.42 -4.34 -13.48
C ASP A 132 -17.60 -4.78 -12.64
N GLU A 133 -18.77 -4.89 -13.26
CA GLU A 133 -19.96 -5.36 -12.59
C GLU A 133 -19.80 -6.78 -12.02
N MET A 134 -19.23 -7.70 -12.79
CA MET A 134 -19.07 -9.09 -12.37
C MET A 134 -18.03 -9.24 -11.27
N LEU A 135 -16.86 -8.61 -11.43
CA LEU A 135 -15.78 -8.66 -10.44
C LEU A 135 -16.19 -7.90 -9.18
N GLY A 136 -16.71 -6.68 -9.30
CA GLY A 136 -17.10 -5.84 -8.17
C GLY A 136 -18.21 -6.46 -7.33
N ARG A 137 -19.27 -7.00 -7.95
CA ARG A 137 -20.35 -7.68 -7.19
C ARG A 137 -19.84 -8.91 -6.48
N TRP A 138 -19.05 -9.72 -7.17
CA TRP A 138 -18.54 -10.96 -6.60
C TRP A 138 -17.59 -10.68 -5.44
N VAL A 139 -16.60 -9.79 -5.63
CA VAL A 139 -15.63 -9.46 -4.59
C VAL A 139 -16.33 -8.87 -3.38
N MET A 140 -17.25 -7.92 -3.56
CA MET A 140 -18.00 -7.35 -2.43
C MET A 140 -18.75 -8.43 -1.67
N ARG A 141 -19.42 -9.37 -2.36
CA ARG A 141 -20.12 -10.48 -1.71
C ARG A 141 -19.17 -11.38 -0.90
N GLU A 142 -18.00 -11.71 -1.44
CA GLU A 142 -17.02 -12.53 -0.72
C GLU A 142 -16.45 -11.79 0.50
N LEU A 143 -16.18 -10.48 0.37
CA LEU A 143 -15.74 -9.63 1.49
C LEU A 143 -16.81 -9.54 2.58
N CYS A 144 -18.08 -9.31 2.22
CA CYS A 144 -19.21 -9.32 3.14
C CYS A 144 -19.33 -10.66 3.88
N ARG A 145 -19.26 -11.78 3.15
CA ARG A 145 -19.31 -13.12 3.75
C ARG A 145 -18.16 -13.33 4.73
N GLU A 146 -16.95 -12.95 4.33
CA GLU A 146 -15.74 -13.11 5.14
C GLU A 146 -15.77 -12.26 6.43
N LEU A 147 -16.39 -11.08 6.36
CA LEU A 147 -16.51 -10.16 7.49
C LEU A 147 -17.78 -10.37 8.32
N GLY A 148 -18.70 -11.24 7.90
CA GLY A 148 -19.99 -11.44 8.56
C GLY A 148 -20.87 -10.18 8.56
N THR A 149 -20.81 -9.40 7.49
CA THR A 149 -21.55 -8.13 7.34
C THR A 149 -22.17 -8.02 5.95
N ASP A 150 -22.80 -6.90 5.63
CA ASP A 150 -23.40 -6.61 4.33
C ASP A 150 -22.81 -5.34 3.69
N GLN A 151 -23.09 -5.17 2.40
CA GLN A 151 -22.52 -4.07 1.61
C GLN A 151 -23.06 -2.70 2.03
N ALA A 152 -24.31 -2.61 2.47
CA ALA A 152 -24.91 -1.36 2.90
C ALA A 152 -24.27 -0.90 4.20
N THR A 153 -24.07 -1.81 5.15
CA THR A 153 -23.33 -1.56 6.41
C THR A 153 -21.91 -1.07 6.13
N LEU A 154 -21.15 -1.77 5.28
CA LEU A 154 -19.79 -1.35 4.90
C LEU A 154 -19.76 0.05 4.28
N SER A 155 -20.74 0.38 3.43
CA SER A 155 -20.77 1.68 2.76
C SER A 155 -21.20 2.80 3.70
N LYS A 156 -22.14 2.52 4.60
CA LYS A 156 -22.65 3.48 5.59
C LYS A 156 -21.59 3.84 6.63
N GLU A 157 -20.78 2.88 7.05
CA GLU A 157 -19.75 3.06 8.09
C GLU A 157 -18.39 3.47 7.53
N ALA A 158 -18.23 3.52 6.21
CA ALA A 158 -17.03 4.02 5.58
C ALA A 158 -16.79 5.50 5.96
N SER A 159 -15.55 5.84 6.28
CA SER A 159 -15.17 7.26 6.43
C SER A 159 -15.36 8.03 5.10
N PRO A 160 -15.50 9.37 5.12
CA PRO A 160 -15.67 10.17 3.89
C PRO A 160 -14.54 9.99 2.85
N SER A 161 -13.38 9.51 3.30
CA SER A 161 -12.19 9.28 2.48
C SER A 161 -12.07 7.86 1.94
N GLU A 162 -12.99 6.94 2.25
CA GLU A 162 -12.90 5.54 1.82
C GLU A 162 -14.22 5.06 1.21
N SER A 163 -14.14 4.04 0.36
CA SER A 163 -15.32 3.35 -0.17
C SER A 163 -15.66 2.12 0.67
N GLY A 164 -16.83 1.53 0.46
CA GLY A 164 -17.21 0.29 1.15
C GLY A 164 -16.23 -0.86 0.89
N VAL A 165 -15.72 -0.96 -0.35
CA VAL A 165 -14.66 -1.94 -0.69
C VAL A 165 -13.36 -1.66 0.07
N VAL A 166 -12.92 -0.40 0.14
CA VAL A 166 -11.71 -0.03 0.87
C VAL A 166 -11.86 -0.32 2.37
N ARG A 167 -13.02 0.01 2.95
CA ARG A 167 -13.34 -0.33 4.34
C ARG A 167 -13.24 -1.82 4.59
N ALA A 168 -13.88 -2.64 3.75
CA ALA A 168 -13.85 -4.09 3.90
C ALA A 168 -12.42 -4.65 3.89
N LEU A 169 -11.59 -4.18 2.97
CA LEU A 169 -10.18 -4.60 2.87
C LEU A 169 -9.37 -4.16 4.10
N ARG A 170 -9.59 -2.94 4.61
CA ARG A 170 -8.94 -2.46 5.85
C ARG A 170 -9.43 -3.20 7.09
N LEU A 171 -10.69 -3.61 7.17
CA LEU A 171 -11.20 -4.49 8.24
C LEU A 171 -10.51 -5.86 8.22
N LEU A 172 -10.24 -6.43 7.04
CA LEU A 172 -9.47 -7.68 6.92
C LEU A 172 -8.02 -7.50 7.38
N ALA A 173 -7.39 -6.35 7.07
CA ALA A 173 -6.06 -6.01 7.57
C ALA A 173 -6.04 -5.84 9.09
N ASP A 174 -7.07 -5.21 9.66
CA ASP A 174 -7.22 -5.01 11.11
C ASP A 174 -7.47 -6.32 11.85
N ARG A 175 -8.31 -7.21 11.31
CA ARG A 175 -8.53 -8.55 11.86
C ARG A 175 -7.26 -9.39 11.85
N GLU A 176 -6.47 -9.32 10.79
CA GLU A 176 -5.16 -9.97 10.74
C GLU A 176 -4.22 -9.40 11.82
N ALA A 177 -4.18 -8.08 11.96
CA ALA A 177 -3.38 -7.43 13.00
C ALA A 177 -3.82 -7.88 14.41
N ALA A 178 -5.12 -8.01 14.66
CA ALA A 178 -5.67 -8.55 15.89
C ALA A 178 -5.18 -10.00 16.15
N ASN A 179 -5.23 -10.86 15.12
CA ASN A 179 -4.75 -12.24 15.22
C ASN A 179 -3.24 -12.33 15.52
N VAL A 180 -2.43 -11.42 14.97
CA VAL A 180 -1.00 -11.34 15.30
C VAL A 180 -0.82 -10.90 16.76
N LEU A 181 -1.62 -9.94 17.22
CA LEU A 181 -1.52 -9.37 18.57
C LEU A 181 -1.90 -10.37 19.68
N THR A 182 -2.70 -11.41 19.38
CA THR A 182 -3.02 -12.46 20.37
C THR A 182 -1.81 -13.33 20.73
N ARG A 183 -0.73 -13.30 19.94
CA ARG A 183 0.50 -14.04 20.25
C ARG A 183 1.16 -13.45 21.50
N THR A 184 1.23 -14.26 22.55
CA THR A 184 1.81 -13.92 23.85
C THR A 184 3.30 -14.24 23.94
N GLN A 185 3.83 -15.05 23.03
CA GLN A 185 5.23 -15.46 22.99
C GLN A 185 5.94 -14.84 21.78
N GLY A 186 7.16 -14.35 22.01
CA GLY A 186 8.01 -13.77 20.98
C GLY A 186 7.68 -12.31 20.63
N LYS A 187 8.64 -11.68 19.95
CA LYS A 187 8.48 -10.36 19.34
C LYS A 187 7.68 -10.48 18.05
N ILE A 188 6.94 -9.44 17.68
CA ILE A 188 6.30 -9.32 16.37
C ILE A 188 7.39 -9.35 15.29
N ALA A 189 7.30 -10.28 14.34
CA ALA A 189 8.29 -10.39 13.27
C ALA A 189 8.07 -9.30 12.20
N ASN A 190 9.11 -8.96 11.44
CA ASN A 190 8.98 -8.04 10.31
C ASN A 190 7.99 -8.57 9.26
N ALA A 191 7.93 -9.90 9.09
CA ALA A 191 7.00 -10.56 8.19
C ALA A 191 5.53 -10.36 8.61
N ASP A 192 5.22 -10.35 9.92
CA ASP A 192 3.87 -10.14 10.42
C ASP A 192 3.37 -8.73 10.10
N LEU A 193 4.20 -7.73 10.40
CA LEU A 193 3.87 -6.34 10.14
C LEU A 193 3.80 -6.07 8.63
N LEU A 194 4.74 -6.60 7.86
CA LEU A 194 4.72 -6.51 6.40
C LEU A 194 3.46 -7.16 5.79
N GLN A 195 2.99 -8.29 6.33
CA GLN A 195 1.73 -8.90 5.89
C GLN A 195 0.53 -7.98 6.16
N CYS A 196 0.47 -7.34 7.33
CA CYS A 196 -0.56 -6.36 7.64
C CYS A 196 -0.53 -5.18 6.66
N LEU A 197 0.66 -4.63 6.35
CA LEU A 197 0.84 -3.55 5.39
C LEU A 197 0.45 -3.94 3.96
N ARG A 198 0.68 -5.19 3.56
CA ARG A 198 0.25 -5.73 2.25
C ARG A 198 -1.27 -5.82 2.13
N ARG A 199 -1.97 -6.09 3.23
CA ARG A 199 -3.44 -6.11 3.31
C ARG A 199 -4.07 -4.73 3.43
N TRP A 200 -3.31 -3.77 3.91
CA TRP A 200 -3.80 -2.42 4.07
C TRP A 200 -4.09 -1.79 2.71
N CYS A 201 -5.36 -1.48 2.45
CA CYS A 201 -5.75 -0.76 1.24
C CYS A 201 -5.44 0.73 1.42
N PHE A 202 -4.28 1.15 0.93
CA PHE A 202 -3.83 2.56 0.97
C PHE A 202 -4.77 3.46 0.16
N GLY A 203 -5.13 4.61 0.74
CA GLY A 203 -5.84 5.67 0.04
C GLY A 203 -4.90 6.54 -0.81
N LYS A 204 -5.44 7.15 -1.87
CA LYS A 204 -4.73 8.22 -2.59
C LYS A 204 -4.70 9.49 -1.75
N ASN A 205 -3.49 9.98 -1.48
CA ASN A 205 -3.30 11.21 -0.75
C ASN A 205 -2.79 12.33 -1.68
N PRO A 206 -3.68 13.26 -2.11
CA PRO A 206 -3.28 14.41 -2.93
C PRO A 206 -2.66 15.54 -2.11
N ASN A 207 -2.79 15.51 -0.78
CA ASN A 207 -2.45 16.63 0.10
C ASN A 207 -0.97 16.65 0.52
N ARG A 208 -0.25 15.54 0.31
CA ARG A 208 1.17 15.35 0.66
C ARG A 208 2.11 15.92 -0.42
N VAL A 209 1.85 17.15 -0.86
CA VAL A 209 2.53 17.78 -2.02
C VAL A 209 4.04 17.91 -1.81
N ASN A 210 4.48 18.18 -0.58
CA ASN A 210 5.89 18.35 -0.23
C ASN A 210 6.75 17.09 -0.46
N VAL A 211 6.15 15.91 -0.37
CA VAL A 211 6.84 14.62 -0.59
C VAL A 211 6.54 14.01 -1.95
N MET A 212 5.61 14.59 -2.70
CA MET A 212 5.05 14.01 -3.92
C MET A 212 6.05 14.09 -5.09
N PRO A 213 6.42 12.96 -5.71
CA PRO A 213 7.34 12.94 -6.85
C PRO A 213 6.85 13.75 -8.05
N ASP A 214 7.77 14.21 -8.90
CA ASP A 214 7.43 15.04 -10.06
C ASP A 214 6.50 14.34 -11.05
N GLY A 215 5.52 15.09 -11.55
CA GLY A 215 4.53 14.60 -12.52
C GLY A 215 3.47 13.67 -11.92
N LYS A 216 3.24 13.75 -10.60
CA LYS A 216 2.29 12.92 -9.86
C LYS A 216 1.25 13.80 -9.20
N SER A 217 0.05 13.26 -9.03
CA SER A 217 -1.10 13.95 -8.44
C SER A 217 -1.47 13.43 -7.04
N TYR A 218 -0.87 12.32 -6.62
CA TYR A 218 -1.09 11.73 -5.30
C TYR A 218 0.09 10.83 -4.90
N VAL A 219 0.14 10.47 -3.62
CA VAL A 219 0.98 9.39 -3.08
C VAL A 219 0.12 8.40 -2.30
N ASN A 220 0.53 7.13 -2.18
CA ASN A 220 -0.14 6.17 -1.30
C ASN A 220 0.37 6.38 0.13
N SER A 221 -0.37 7.18 0.90
CA SER A 221 0.02 7.57 2.26
C SER A 221 -1.19 7.75 3.14
N ASP A 222 -1.28 6.95 4.19
CA ASP A 222 -2.27 7.08 5.24
C ASP A 222 -1.58 7.46 6.55
N THR A 223 -2.27 8.24 7.38
CA THR A 223 -1.81 8.57 8.73
C THR A 223 -2.78 7.94 9.72
N VAL A 224 -2.24 7.22 10.70
CA VAL A 224 -2.96 6.81 11.91
C VAL A 224 -2.39 7.54 13.11
N GLY A 225 -3.20 7.73 14.13
CA GLY A 225 -2.93 8.43 15.38
C GLY A 225 -3.70 9.74 15.40
N LEU A 226 -3.10 10.75 16.01
CA LEU A 226 -3.66 12.10 16.02
C LEU A 226 -3.35 12.85 14.73
N ASN A 227 -4.24 13.76 14.37
CA ASN A 227 -4.04 14.74 13.31
C ASN A 227 -4.50 16.12 13.78
N CYS A 228 -3.90 17.16 13.22
CA CYS A 228 -4.34 18.54 13.41
C CYS A 228 -4.83 19.08 12.06
N ASP A 229 -6.09 19.46 11.98
CA ASP A 229 -6.62 20.04 10.75
C ASP A 229 -6.17 21.49 10.53
N ARG A 230 -6.56 22.06 9.39
CA ARG A 230 -6.17 23.43 8.99
C ARG A 230 -6.75 24.50 9.92
N ILE A 231 -7.83 24.23 10.65
CA ILE A 231 -8.39 25.16 11.65
C ILE A 231 -7.76 24.97 13.04
N GLY A 232 -6.87 23.99 13.19
CA GLY A 232 -6.12 23.73 14.40
C GLY A 232 -6.83 22.82 15.40
N SER A 233 -7.88 22.12 14.98
CA SER A 233 -8.55 21.09 15.76
C SER A 233 -7.70 19.83 15.77
N VAL A 234 -7.47 19.28 16.96
CA VAL A 234 -6.75 18.02 17.15
C VAL A 234 -7.75 16.89 17.36
N HIS A 235 -7.62 15.82 16.60
CA HIS A 235 -8.49 14.66 16.70
C HIS A 235 -7.77 13.39 16.25
N ALA A 236 -8.25 12.23 16.74
CA ALA A 236 -7.83 10.95 16.18
C ALA A 236 -8.33 10.81 14.74
N THR A 237 -7.50 10.28 13.85
CA THR A 237 -7.93 9.98 12.48
C THR A 237 -9.03 8.91 12.46
N HIS A 238 -9.91 8.96 11.45
CA HIS A 238 -10.92 7.90 11.25
C HIS A 238 -10.28 6.51 11.18
N ALA A 239 -9.13 6.39 10.50
CA ALA A 239 -8.41 5.13 10.38
C ALA A 239 -7.98 4.56 11.74
N THR A 240 -7.59 5.40 12.70
CA THR A 240 -7.26 4.97 14.06
C THR A 240 -8.46 4.40 14.81
N LEU A 241 -9.61 5.07 14.70
CA LEU A 241 -10.80 4.67 15.42
C LEU A 241 -11.43 3.41 14.80
N GLN A 242 -11.41 3.31 13.47
CA GLN A 242 -12.03 2.21 12.73
C GLN A 242 -11.15 0.96 12.62
N TYR A 243 -9.82 1.11 12.66
CA TYR A 243 -8.85 0.02 12.49
C TYR A 243 -7.77 0.06 13.58
N PRO A 244 -8.15 -0.10 14.87
CA PRO A 244 -7.26 0.14 15.99
C PRO A 244 -6.14 -0.91 16.11
N ASN A 245 -6.35 -2.13 15.64
CA ASN A 245 -5.37 -3.21 15.78
C ASN A 245 -4.18 -3.04 14.84
N VAL A 246 -4.36 -2.41 13.68
CA VAL A 246 -3.24 -2.02 12.80
C VAL A 246 -2.29 -1.07 13.53
N MET A 247 -2.83 -0.03 14.20
CA MET A 247 -2.00 0.90 14.98
C MET A 247 -1.35 0.22 16.20
N LYS A 248 -2.08 -0.65 16.91
CA LYS A 248 -1.51 -1.43 18.03
C LYS A 248 -0.36 -2.32 17.57
N LEU A 249 -0.51 -2.99 16.42
CA LEU A 249 0.53 -3.86 15.85
C LEU A 249 1.80 -3.06 15.52
N MET A 250 1.67 -1.94 14.82
CA MET A 250 2.81 -1.05 14.52
C MET A 250 3.46 -0.52 15.79
N THR A 251 2.67 -0.14 16.79
CA THR A 251 3.16 0.36 18.07
C THR A 251 3.96 -0.71 18.80
N ARG A 252 3.39 -1.92 18.96
CA ARG A 252 4.07 -3.04 19.61
C ARG A 252 5.37 -3.41 18.90
N TRP A 253 5.34 -3.52 17.57
CA TRP A 253 6.52 -3.85 16.77
C TRP A 253 7.67 -2.86 16.99
N MET A 254 7.36 -1.55 17.03
CA MET A 254 8.34 -0.49 17.27
C MET A 254 8.86 -0.54 18.71
N ARG A 255 7.98 -0.65 19.69
CA ARG A 255 8.33 -0.70 21.12
C ARG A 255 9.26 -1.87 21.46
N GLU A 256 9.03 -3.04 20.87
CA GLU A 256 9.88 -4.22 21.05
C GLU A 256 11.28 -4.09 20.44
N ARG A 257 11.50 -3.07 19.61
CA ARG A 257 12.77 -2.74 18.94
C ARG A 257 13.36 -1.41 19.41
N GLN A 258 12.75 -0.79 20.41
CA GLN A 258 13.29 0.42 21.00
C GLN A 258 14.68 0.10 21.59
N PRO A 259 15.71 0.94 21.33
CA PRO A 259 17.04 0.74 21.89
C PRO A 259 17.01 0.73 23.42
N ALA A 260 17.89 -0.07 24.03
CA ALA A 260 17.94 -0.24 25.48
C ALA A 260 18.33 1.04 26.23
N GLU A 261 19.00 1.97 25.54
CA GLU A 261 19.41 3.30 26.00
C GLU A 261 18.22 4.18 26.41
N PHE A 262 17.04 3.88 25.90
CA PHE A 262 15.81 4.54 26.36
C PHE A 262 15.39 4.08 27.78
N GLY A 263 15.93 2.98 28.30
CA GLY A 263 15.58 2.43 29.61
C GLY A 263 14.08 2.18 29.74
N GLU A 264 13.48 2.72 30.81
CA GLU A 264 12.03 2.68 31.04
C GLU A 264 11.26 3.73 30.23
N THR A 265 11.96 4.71 29.63
CA THR A 265 11.33 5.79 28.88
C THR A 265 10.87 5.29 27.52
N GLN A 266 9.59 5.45 27.22
CA GLN A 266 9.09 5.15 25.89
C GLN A 266 9.31 6.33 24.94
N PHE A 267 9.78 6.07 23.72
CA PHE A 267 9.84 7.07 22.66
C PHE A 267 8.45 7.70 22.43
N PRO A 268 8.28 9.02 22.60
CA PRO A 268 6.97 9.64 22.46
C PRO A 268 6.60 9.80 20.98
N PHE A 269 5.39 9.39 20.62
CA PHE A 269 4.80 9.66 19.31
C PHE A 269 3.28 9.78 19.45
N THR A 270 2.66 10.56 18.57
CA THR A 270 1.19 10.71 18.50
C THR A 270 0.61 10.00 17.29
N SER A 271 1.44 9.79 16.27
CA SER A 271 0.98 9.47 14.93
C SER A 271 2.00 8.61 14.19
N VAL A 272 1.51 7.83 13.22
CA VAL A 272 2.29 6.99 12.33
C VAL A 272 1.87 7.28 10.89
N ASN A 273 2.83 7.67 10.05
CA ASN A 273 2.62 7.71 8.61
C ASN A 273 2.95 6.35 8.01
N MET A 274 1.98 5.77 7.31
CA MET A 274 2.11 4.55 6.52
C MET A 274 2.26 4.96 5.06
N ASN A 275 3.39 4.62 4.42
CA ASN A 275 3.66 4.97 3.03
C ASN A 275 3.90 3.73 2.18
N PHE A 276 3.49 3.77 0.91
CA PHE A 276 3.72 2.69 -0.04
C PHE A 276 4.12 3.18 -1.44
N GLY A 277 5.21 2.62 -1.99
CA GLY A 277 5.49 2.64 -3.43
C GLY A 277 5.93 3.98 -4.03
N TYR A 278 6.28 4.98 -3.21
CA TYR A 278 6.85 6.24 -3.68
C TYR A 278 8.14 6.61 -2.94
N GLY A 279 9.06 7.26 -3.64
CA GLY A 279 10.26 7.85 -3.05
C GLY A 279 9.98 9.31 -2.74
N ALA A 280 9.88 9.66 -1.46
CA ALA A 280 9.62 11.03 -1.05
C ALA A 280 10.67 11.98 -1.62
N LYS A 281 10.20 13.09 -2.21
CA LYS A 281 11.06 14.20 -2.60
C LYS A 281 11.86 14.73 -1.42
N ARG A 282 12.90 15.49 -1.71
CA ARG A 282 13.62 16.24 -0.70
C ARG A 282 12.73 17.21 0.04
N HIS A 283 12.64 17.05 1.36
CA HIS A 283 11.76 17.85 2.20
C HIS A 283 12.25 17.94 3.64
N ARG A 284 11.52 18.72 4.43
CA ARG A 284 11.56 18.78 5.89
C ARG A 284 10.13 18.58 6.39
N ASP A 285 9.98 17.85 7.48
CA ASP A 285 8.67 17.64 8.11
C ASP A 285 8.29 18.84 8.98
N GLY A 286 7.54 19.78 8.42
CA GLY A 286 7.14 21.00 9.15
C GLY A 286 6.11 20.78 10.26
N ASN A 287 5.43 19.64 10.28
CA ASN A 287 4.35 19.34 11.23
C ASN A 287 4.77 18.38 12.35
N ASN A 288 6.03 17.99 12.42
CA ASN A 288 6.53 17.13 13.49
C ASN A 288 7.02 17.99 14.67
N ILE A 289 7.23 17.38 15.82
CA ILE A 289 7.97 17.93 16.95
C ILE A 289 8.96 16.85 17.41
N GLY A 290 10.20 17.27 17.65
CA GLY A 290 11.26 16.37 18.09
C GLY A 290 11.68 15.36 17.02
N LEU A 291 12.25 14.26 17.50
CA LEU A 291 12.74 13.17 16.65
C LEU A 291 11.58 12.30 16.16
N SER A 292 11.85 11.51 15.11
CA SER A 292 10.95 10.52 14.55
C SER A 292 11.66 9.16 14.46
N MET A 293 10.89 8.08 14.53
CA MET A 293 11.40 6.75 14.21
C MET A 293 10.92 6.31 12.83
N LEU A 294 11.78 5.66 12.06
CA LEU A 294 11.53 5.23 10.69
C LEU A 294 11.96 3.77 10.49
N ALA A 295 11.10 2.99 9.84
CA ALA A 295 11.45 1.66 9.37
C ALA A 295 10.91 1.43 7.95
N GLY A 296 11.68 0.72 7.12
CA GLY A 296 11.30 0.28 5.78
C GLY A 296 10.96 -1.21 5.76
N PHE A 297 9.97 -1.59 4.94
CA PHE A 297 9.54 -2.98 4.78
C PHE A 297 9.30 -3.34 3.31
N GLY A 298 9.34 -4.64 3.01
CA GLY A 298 9.07 -5.19 1.69
C GLY A 298 10.33 -5.58 0.92
N GLU A 299 10.14 -6.07 -0.29
CA GLU A 299 11.21 -6.54 -1.18
C GLU A 299 11.53 -5.47 -2.21
N TYR A 300 12.59 -4.69 -1.97
CA TYR A 300 13.00 -3.60 -2.84
C TYR A 300 14.53 -3.46 -2.93
N GLN A 301 15.00 -2.83 -4.00
CA GLN A 301 16.40 -2.46 -4.21
C GLN A 301 16.53 -0.94 -4.33
N GLY A 302 17.54 -0.37 -3.68
CA GLY A 302 17.69 1.09 -3.51
C GLY A 302 16.77 1.60 -2.41
N GLY A 303 16.34 2.86 -2.49
CA GLY A 303 15.32 3.40 -1.58
C GLY A 303 15.85 3.76 -0.20
N GLU A 304 17.17 3.92 -0.09
CA GLU A 304 17.84 4.45 1.09
C GLU A 304 17.29 5.83 1.45
N LEU A 305 17.33 6.16 2.73
CA LEU A 305 17.11 7.52 3.19
C LEU A 305 18.41 8.31 2.95
N TYR A 306 18.31 9.39 2.19
CA TYR A 306 19.31 10.45 2.20
C TYR A 306 18.91 11.48 3.25
N HIS A 307 19.76 11.69 4.26
CA HIS A 307 19.49 12.58 5.40
C HIS A 307 20.65 13.55 5.60
N TRP A 308 20.35 14.83 5.86
CA TRP A 308 21.35 15.85 6.13
C TRP A 308 21.29 16.26 7.61
N PRO A 309 22.02 15.60 8.52
CA PRO A 309 21.89 15.86 9.96
C PRO A 309 22.28 17.28 10.35
N ASP A 310 23.25 17.86 9.65
CA ASP A 310 23.74 19.22 9.89
C ASP A 310 22.90 20.32 9.21
N ASP A 311 21.73 19.97 8.64
CA ASP A 311 20.85 20.93 7.99
C ASP A 311 20.29 21.96 8.98
N ASP A 312 20.96 23.11 9.09
CA ASP A 312 20.58 24.26 9.92
C ASP A 312 19.44 25.12 9.35
N LYS A 313 18.88 24.73 8.20
CA LYS A 313 17.81 25.43 7.47
C LYS A 313 18.24 26.77 6.85
N SER A 314 19.53 27.07 6.77
CA SER A 314 20.05 28.25 6.05
C SER A 314 19.86 28.15 4.54
N LEU A 315 19.79 26.92 4.01
CA LEU A 315 19.55 26.62 2.60
C LEU A 315 18.14 26.06 2.37
N THR A 316 17.60 26.28 1.16
CA THR A 316 16.41 25.54 0.72
C THR A 316 16.76 24.06 0.53
N CYS A 317 15.75 23.18 0.60
CA CYS A 317 15.97 21.74 0.38
C CYS A 317 16.65 21.47 -0.97
N GLU A 318 16.20 22.14 -2.02
CA GLU A 318 16.69 22.01 -3.39
C GLU A 318 18.16 22.41 -3.52
N ALA A 319 18.61 23.38 -2.71
CA ALA A 319 19.98 23.87 -2.69
C ALA A 319 20.93 23.01 -1.84
N MET A 320 20.42 22.02 -1.09
CA MET A 320 21.27 21.18 -0.23
C MET A 320 22.31 20.40 -1.05
N PRO A 321 23.62 20.51 -0.72
CA PRO A 321 24.66 19.84 -1.47
C PRO A 321 24.61 18.32 -1.24
N ALA A 322 25.03 17.52 -2.22
CA ALA A 322 25.13 16.07 -2.03
C ALA A 322 26.18 15.68 -0.98
N LYS A 323 27.24 16.50 -0.81
CA LYS A 323 28.26 16.33 0.23
C LYS A 323 27.63 16.56 1.60
N GLY A 324 27.94 15.69 2.56
CA GLY A 324 27.42 15.76 3.93
C GLY A 324 26.09 15.04 4.15
N ARG A 325 25.48 14.47 3.11
CA ARG A 325 24.33 13.58 3.28
C ARG A 325 24.77 12.21 3.81
N PHE A 326 24.00 11.68 4.72
CA PHE A 326 24.05 10.31 5.17
C PHE A 326 23.16 9.46 4.26
N GLN A 327 23.64 8.29 3.86
CA GLN A 327 22.87 7.30 3.12
C GLN A 327 22.58 6.12 4.04
N ILE A 328 21.31 5.91 4.35
CA ILE A 328 20.89 4.97 5.38
C ILE A 328 19.94 3.94 4.79
N ASP A 329 20.29 2.65 4.93
CA ASP A 329 19.43 1.54 4.56
C ASP A 329 18.41 1.26 5.67
N ILE A 330 17.17 1.70 5.47
CA ILE A 330 16.09 1.56 6.44
C ILE A 330 15.38 0.20 6.38
N SER A 331 15.82 -0.74 5.52
CA SER A 331 15.22 -2.08 5.42
C SER A 331 15.64 -3.02 6.56
N LYS A 332 16.73 -2.69 7.25
CA LYS A 332 17.39 -3.55 8.23
C LYS A 332 16.90 -3.31 9.66
N ASP A 333 16.89 -2.05 10.08
CA ASP A 333 16.67 -1.65 11.48
C ASP A 333 15.74 -0.44 11.63
N LEU A 334 15.36 -0.16 12.87
CA LEU A 334 14.61 1.02 13.28
C LEU A 334 15.55 2.23 13.38
N LEU A 335 15.32 3.25 12.56
CA LEU A 335 16.11 4.47 12.52
C LEU A 335 15.47 5.57 13.38
N LEU A 336 16.21 6.13 14.33
CA LEU A 336 15.87 7.40 14.97
C LEU A 336 16.49 8.56 14.19
N PHE A 337 15.70 9.54 13.75
CA PHE A 337 16.20 10.68 12.97
C PHE A 337 15.42 11.97 13.27
N ASP A 338 16.02 13.12 12.98
CA ASP A 338 15.33 14.42 13.04
C ASP A 338 14.68 14.70 11.67
N GLY A 339 13.35 14.58 11.61
CA GLY A 339 12.55 14.86 10.40
C GLY A 339 12.50 16.34 10.02
N HIS A 340 12.89 17.26 10.92
CA HIS A 340 13.00 18.69 10.57
C HIS A 340 14.23 19.02 9.76
N ARG A 341 15.18 18.09 9.67
CA ARG A 341 16.34 18.17 8.80
C ARG A 341 15.98 17.65 7.42
N CYS A 342 16.68 18.16 6.43
CA CYS A 342 16.45 17.82 5.04
C CYS A 342 16.64 16.32 4.83
N HIS A 343 15.70 15.70 4.13
CA HIS A 343 15.80 14.30 3.77
C HIS A 343 15.00 13.96 2.51
N GLU A 344 15.43 12.92 1.79
CA GLU A 344 14.78 12.38 0.59
C GLU A 344 14.93 10.86 0.54
N VAL A 345 14.11 10.20 -0.27
CA VAL A 345 14.25 8.77 -0.55
C VAL A 345 14.95 8.58 -1.89
N ALA A 346 16.03 7.82 -1.90
CA ALA A 346 16.74 7.46 -3.12
C ALA A 346 15.82 6.70 -4.09
N PRO A 347 16.09 6.73 -5.42
CA PRO A 347 15.39 5.90 -6.38
C PRO A 347 15.38 4.42 -5.98
N PHE A 348 14.26 3.75 -6.18
CA PHE A 348 14.13 2.32 -5.89
C PHE A 348 13.24 1.58 -6.89
N THR A 349 13.34 0.26 -6.86
CA THR A 349 12.44 -0.68 -7.55
C THR A 349 11.96 -1.73 -6.56
N GLY A 350 10.73 -2.22 -6.74
CA GLY A 350 10.15 -3.26 -5.89
C GLY A 350 9.11 -2.75 -4.89
N GLU A 351 8.74 -3.63 -3.96
CA GLU A 351 7.71 -3.41 -2.95
C GLU A 351 8.31 -2.69 -1.75
N ARG A 352 8.12 -1.37 -1.66
CA ARG A 352 8.62 -0.57 -0.54
C ARG A 352 7.48 0.03 0.26
N TYR A 353 7.41 -0.36 1.52
CA TYR A 353 6.64 0.32 2.56
C TYR A 353 7.59 1.08 3.48
N SER A 354 7.10 2.16 4.10
CA SER A 354 7.79 2.77 5.23
C SER A 354 6.80 3.24 6.28
N LEU A 355 7.18 3.08 7.54
CA LEU A 355 6.46 3.60 8.70
C LEU A 355 7.28 4.69 9.35
N VAL A 356 6.66 5.84 9.62
CA VAL A 356 7.27 6.96 10.35
C VAL A 356 6.45 7.21 11.61
N TRP A 357 7.00 6.92 12.79
CA TRP A 357 6.40 7.30 14.08
C TRP A 357 6.89 8.70 14.45
N PHE A 358 5.96 9.63 14.64
CA PHE A 358 6.26 11.03 14.91
C PHE A 358 5.28 11.62 15.93
N THR A 359 5.72 12.68 16.60
CA THR A 359 4.85 13.55 17.39
C THR A 359 4.44 14.72 16.51
N MET A 360 3.14 14.94 16.35
CA MET A 360 2.64 16.08 15.58
C MET A 360 2.75 17.38 16.38
N THR A 361 2.81 18.51 15.68
CA THR A 361 2.61 19.82 16.31
C THR A 361 1.24 19.92 16.98
N ARG A 362 1.15 20.76 18.02
CA ARG A 362 -0.09 21.01 18.78
C ARG A 362 -0.66 19.79 19.53
N TYR A 363 0.14 18.75 19.75
CA TYR A 363 -0.27 17.55 20.51
C TYR A 363 -0.81 17.86 21.91
N TRP A 364 -0.40 18.96 22.54
CA TRP A 364 -0.88 19.40 23.86
C TRP A 364 -2.35 19.86 23.88
N LYS A 365 -3.00 19.96 22.71
CA LYS A 365 -4.44 20.23 22.57
C LYS A 365 -5.29 18.96 22.50
N ALA A 366 -4.67 17.78 22.51
CA ALA A 366 -5.34 16.48 22.40
C ALA A 366 -6.08 16.08 23.67
#